data_AF-A0A837B006-F1
#
_entry.id   AF-A0A837B006-F1
#
_cell.length_a   1.000
_cell.length_b   1.000
_cell.length_c   1.000
_cell.angle_alpha   90.00
_cell.angle_beta   90.00
_cell.angle_gamma   90.00
#
_symmetry.space_group_name_H-M   'P 1'
#
loop_
_entity.id
_entity.type
_entity.pdbx_description
1 polymer ?
#
loop_
_entity_poly.entity_id
_entity_poly.type
_entity_poly.pdbx_seq_one_letter_code
_entity_poly.pdbx_strand_id
1 'polypeptide(L)'
;MILFVLCISAFLFFICFNLLTNNKILHAITSIVFAVLFILSTFFITINFHDHYGMHKVSHETSNKLVSSADKGMNMLLYQPIGTSGKDKVVIYRTDEKATKPSHTGTDKVENKIITINSDKAKLVTKTVKYEYNSSANRLWFGLAQKPTRVKTINYFYVPKSWMTLTVNQAKQLPTIIKEISGSNTAAQAQMKMAAEQYVQAQVKAAMMKNPKMTSAQQKALVKKVTAEFTQKAQSESLQKMMPEIKQKLSQVK
;
A
#
# COMPACT_ATOMS: atom_id res chain seq x y z
N MET A 1 32.48 14.86 -7.92
CA MET A 1 33.86 15.35 -8.11
C MET A 1 34.80 14.26 -8.62
N ILE A 2 34.65 12.99 -8.20
CA ILE A 2 35.56 11.91 -8.58
C ILE A 2 35.63 11.65 -10.09
N LEU A 3 34.51 11.81 -10.83
CA LEU A 3 34.50 11.70 -12.29
C LEU A 3 35.38 12.77 -12.97
N PHE A 4 35.45 13.99 -12.42
CA PHE A 4 36.35 15.01 -12.93
C PHE A 4 37.80 14.65 -12.68
N VAL A 5 38.11 14.13 -11.49
CA VAL A 5 39.47 13.65 -11.18
C VAL A 5 39.87 12.51 -12.11
N LEU A 6 38.95 11.58 -12.41
CA LEU A 6 39.18 10.51 -13.39
C LEU A 6 39.55 11.09 -14.78
N CYS A 7 38.72 11.98 -15.32
CA CYS A 7 38.96 12.57 -16.65
C CYS A 7 40.25 13.40 -16.70
N ILE A 8 40.48 14.24 -15.68
CA ILE A 8 41.66 15.11 -15.60
C ILE A 8 42.93 14.26 -15.44
N SER A 9 42.93 13.26 -14.56
CA SER A 9 44.08 12.37 -14.39
C SER A 9 44.38 11.55 -15.63
N ALA A 10 43.37 11.06 -16.35
CA ALA A 10 43.56 10.38 -17.63
C ALA A 10 44.23 11.29 -18.68
N PHE A 11 43.74 12.52 -18.81
CA PHE A 11 44.28 13.51 -19.74
C PHE A 11 45.71 13.95 -19.36
N LEU A 12 45.95 14.23 -18.09
CA LEU A 12 47.29 14.61 -17.61
C LEU A 12 48.27 13.45 -17.68
N PHE A 13 47.82 12.20 -17.45
CA PHE A 13 48.63 11.02 -17.68
C PHE A 13 49.09 10.95 -19.14
N PHE A 14 48.17 11.13 -20.10
CA PHE A 14 48.51 11.16 -21.52
C PHE A 14 49.55 12.25 -21.84
N ILE A 15 49.36 13.47 -21.34
CA ILE A 15 50.31 14.58 -21.56
C ILE A 15 51.68 14.24 -20.97
N CYS A 16 51.74 13.84 -19.69
CA CYS A 16 53.00 13.61 -19.00
C CYS A 16 53.76 12.43 -19.60
N PHE A 17 53.03 11.39 -20.01
CA PHE A 17 53.60 10.19 -20.61
C PHE A 17 54.12 10.42 -22.04
N ASN A 18 53.51 11.31 -22.83
CA ASN A 18 53.92 11.50 -24.23
C ASN A 18 54.76 12.76 -24.47
N LEU A 19 54.51 13.86 -23.76
CA LEU A 19 55.10 15.17 -24.08
C LEU A 19 56.21 15.63 -23.12
N LEU A 20 56.24 15.15 -21.87
CA LEU A 20 57.21 15.60 -20.86
C LEU A 20 58.48 14.72 -20.79
N THR A 21 59.05 14.34 -21.93
CA THR A 21 60.14 13.34 -22.00
C THR A 21 61.55 13.90 -21.77
N ASN A 22 61.75 15.23 -21.86
CA ASN A 22 63.07 15.86 -21.77
C ASN A 22 63.71 15.76 -20.37
N ASN A 23 62.92 15.78 -19.30
CA ASN A 23 63.41 15.58 -17.93
C ASN A 23 62.95 14.22 -17.42
N LYS A 24 63.85 13.23 -17.42
CA LYS A 24 63.54 11.82 -17.11
C LYS A 24 62.93 11.64 -15.71
N ILE A 25 63.39 12.41 -14.72
CA ILE A 25 62.89 12.31 -13.35
C ILE A 25 61.47 12.86 -13.27
N LEU A 26 61.26 14.06 -13.82
CA LEU A 26 59.94 14.71 -13.83
C LEU A 26 58.93 13.89 -14.62
N HIS A 27 59.35 13.36 -15.78
CA HIS A 27 58.56 12.44 -16.60
C HIS A 27 58.06 11.25 -15.78
N ALA A 28 59.00 10.50 -15.18
CA ALA A 28 58.68 9.29 -14.44
C ALA A 28 57.74 9.59 -13.28
N ILE A 29 58.03 10.62 -12.47
CA ILE A 29 57.21 10.97 -11.31
C ILE A 29 55.80 11.38 -11.74
N THR A 30 55.66 12.30 -12.69
CA THR A 30 54.35 12.81 -13.10
C THR A 30 53.50 11.74 -13.78
N SER A 31 54.08 10.93 -14.66
CA SER A 31 53.39 9.79 -15.28
C SER A 31 52.93 8.77 -14.25
N ILE A 32 53.77 8.39 -13.27
CA ILE A 32 53.37 7.45 -12.21
C ILE A 32 52.26 8.04 -11.36
N VAL A 33 52.37 9.30 -10.93
CA VAL A 33 51.35 9.95 -10.09
C VAL A 33 50.00 9.99 -10.78
N PHE A 34 49.94 10.42 -12.05
CA PHE A 34 48.66 10.47 -12.76
C PHE A 34 48.12 9.09 -13.13
N ALA A 35 48.97 8.10 -13.41
CA ALA A 35 48.55 6.71 -13.57
C ALA A 35 47.91 6.17 -12.29
N VAL A 36 48.56 6.38 -11.13
CA VAL A 36 48.05 5.95 -9.82
C VAL A 36 46.74 6.66 -9.50
N LEU A 37 46.65 7.99 -9.71
CA LEU A 37 45.41 8.73 -9.49
C LEU A 37 44.26 8.23 -10.37
N PHE A 38 44.52 7.90 -11.63
CA PHE A 38 43.52 7.34 -12.53
C PHE A 38 43.03 5.96 -12.06
N ILE A 39 43.96 5.08 -11.68
CA ILE A 39 43.65 3.74 -11.17
C ILE A 39 42.86 3.83 -9.86
N LEU A 40 43.30 4.66 -8.91
CA LEU A 40 42.60 4.85 -7.64
C LEU A 40 41.22 5.46 -7.84
N SER A 41 41.07 6.43 -8.74
CA SER A 41 39.76 7.02 -9.05
C SER A 41 38.79 5.98 -9.58
N THR A 42 39.25 5.14 -10.53
CA THR A 42 38.46 4.04 -11.07
C THR A 42 38.08 3.06 -9.97
N PHE A 43 39.05 2.62 -9.16
CA PHE A 43 38.81 1.72 -8.03
C PHE A 43 37.75 2.26 -7.07
N PHE A 44 37.88 3.52 -6.63
CA PHE A 44 36.92 4.14 -5.71
C PHE A 44 35.53 4.31 -6.33
N ILE A 45 35.44 4.61 -7.63
CA ILE A 45 34.15 4.63 -8.35
C ILE A 45 33.52 3.24 -8.36
N THR A 46 34.30 2.19 -8.66
CA THR A 46 33.81 0.82 -8.72
C THR A 46 33.27 0.35 -7.37
N ILE A 47 34.01 0.53 -6.28
CA ILE A 47 33.53 0.12 -4.95
C ILE A 47 32.39 1.00 -4.43
N ASN A 48 32.32 2.28 -4.85
CA ASN A 48 31.14 3.10 -4.59
C ASN A 48 29.93 2.47 -5.30
N PHE A 49 30.03 2.23 -6.60
CA PHE A 49 28.93 1.70 -7.40
C PHE A 49 28.46 0.30 -6.98
N HIS A 50 29.40 -0.63 -6.78
CA HIS A 50 29.11 -2.03 -6.47
C HIS A 50 28.80 -2.23 -4.98
N ASP A 51 29.69 -1.75 -4.10
CA ASP A 51 29.63 -2.02 -2.66
C ASP A 51 28.99 -0.88 -1.86
N HIS A 52 28.54 0.19 -2.52
CA HIS A 52 27.93 1.36 -1.88
C HIS A 52 28.90 2.06 -0.92
N TYR A 53 30.21 2.06 -1.23
CA TYR A 53 31.24 2.74 -0.44
C TYR A 53 30.86 4.20 -0.15
N GLY A 54 31.01 4.63 1.11
CA GLY A 54 30.61 5.97 1.55
C GLY A 54 29.10 6.19 1.70
N MET A 55 28.29 5.15 1.56
CA MET A 55 26.84 5.18 1.77
C MET A 55 26.41 4.26 2.92
N HIS A 56 25.25 4.54 3.53
CA HIS A 56 24.58 3.65 4.47
C HIS A 56 23.09 3.53 4.13
N LYS A 57 22.41 2.57 4.75
CA LYS A 57 20.96 2.39 4.56
C LYS A 57 20.19 3.37 5.44
N VAL A 58 19.44 4.28 4.81
CA VAL A 58 18.49 5.18 5.48
C VAL A 58 17.07 4.69 5.22
N SER A 59 16.22 4.79 6.23
CA SER A 59 14.81 4.45 6.12
C SER A 59 13.93 5.69 6.15
N HIS A 60 13.06 5.81 5.16
CA HIS A 60 12.03 6.85 5.08
C HIS A 60 10.66 6.23 5.24
N GLU A 61 9.83 6.84 6.09
CA GLU A 61 8.47 6.38 6.35
C GLU A 61 7.45 7.43 5.93
N THR A 62 6.42 7.00 5.21
CA THR A 62 5.26 7.82 4.89
C THR A 62 4.00 7.10 5.33
N SER A 63 3.05 7.86 5.89
CA SER A 63 1.78 7.33 6.39
C SER A 63 0.63 7.99 5.64
N ASN A 64 -0.23 7.16 5.06
CA ASN A 64 -1.43 7.59 4.34
C ASN A 64 -2.67 6.95 4.96
N LYS A 65 -3.82 7.63 4.85
CA LYS A 65 -5.12 7.01 5.14
C LYS A 65 -5.30 5.83 4.19
N LEU A 66 -5.86 4.73 4.70
CA LEU A 66 -6.30 3.61 3.88
C LEU A 66 -7.83 3.60 3.87
N VAL A 67 -8.43 3.47 2.70
CA VAL A 67 -9.88 3.35 2.55
C VAL A 67 -10.22 2.02 1.89
N SER A 68 -11.47 1.57 2.02
CA SER A 68 -11.91 0.29 1.47
C SER A 68 -11.54 0.20 -0.01
N SER A 69 -11.09 -0.96 -0.48
CA SER A 69 -10.85 -1.21 -1.90
C SER A 69 -12.15 -1.38 -2.70
N ALA A 70 -13.31 -1.51 -2.04
CA ALA A 70 -14.62 -1.60 -2.66
C ALA A 70 -15.48 -0.35 -2.39
N ASP A 71 -16.34 0.00 -3.34
CA ASP A 71 -17.08 1.27 -3.33
C ASP A 71 -18.26 1.32 -2.36
N LYS A 72 -18.96 0.20 -2.07
CA LYS A 72 -20.19 0.25 -1.25
C LYS A 72 -20.41 -1.01 -0.41
N GLY A 73 -20.89 -0.82 0.82
CA GLY A 73 -21.50 -1.84 1.68
C GLY A 73 -20.58 -2.55 2.67
N MET A 74 -19.33 -2.85 2.29
CA MET A 74 -18.37 -3.52 3.18
C MET A 74 -16.96 -2.96 3.02
N ASN A 75 -16.30 -2.75 4.16
CA ASN A 75 -14.90 -2.38 4.17
C ASN A 75 -14.03 -3.60 3.88
N MET A 76 -13.17 -3.50 2.87
CA MET A 76 -12.27 -4.58 2.52
C MET A 76 -10.93 -4.09 1.97
N LEU A 77 -9.90 -4.89 2.14
CA LEU A 77 -8.62 -4.78 1.46
C LEU A 77 -8.47 -5.96 0.51
N LEU A 78 -8.06 -5.68 -0.72
CA LEU A 78 -7.86 -6.70 -1.74
C LEU A 78 -6.38 -6.99 -1.93
N TYR A 79 -6.04 -8.26 -2.16
CA TYR A 79 -4.69 -8.65 -2.54
C TYR A 79 -4.70 -9.80 -3.55
N GLN A 80 -3.57 -9.99 -4.21
CA GLN A 80 -3.34 -11.10 -5.14
C GLN A 80 -2.03 -11.78 -4.71
N PRO A 81 -2.07 -13.06 -4.29
CA PRO A 81 -0.86 -13.85 -4.13
C PRO A 81 -0.09 -13.92 -5.45
N ILE A 82 1.23 -13.85 -5.39
CA ILE A 82 2.13 -14.02 -6.54
C ILE A 82 3.22 -15.03 -6.23
N GLY A 83 3.72 -15.68 -7.28
CA GLY A 83 4.69 -16.78 -7.15
C GLY A 83 4.10 -18.06 -6.58
N THR A 84 4.95 -19.07 -6.38
CA THR A 84 4.55 -20.41 -5.90
C THR A 84 4.65 -20.58 -4.39
N SER A 85 5.32 -19.65 -3.69
CA SER A 85 5.54 -19.73 -2.24
C SER A 85 4.34 -19.30 -1.40
N GLY A 86 3.39 -18.56 -2.01
CA GLY A 86 2.25 -17.94 -1.32
C GLY A 86 2.61 -16.80 -0.35
N LYS A 87 3.91 -16.48 -0.19
CA LYS A 87 4.40 -15.44 0.73
C LYS A 87 4.29 -14.06 0.11
N ASP A 88 4.56 -13.97 -1.19
CA ASP A 88 4.54 -12.72 -1.92
C ASP A 88 3.12 -12.38 -2.40
N LYS A 89 2.79 -11.10 -2.36
CA LYS A 89 1.47 -10.61 -2.77
C LYS A 89 1.55 -9.19 -3.29
N VAL A 90 0.68 -8.87 -4.25
CA VAL A 90 0.35 -7.50 -4.63
C VAL A 90 -0.90 -7.09 -3.87
N VAL A 91 -0.90 -5.91 -3.25
CA VAL A 91 -2.07 -5.37 -2.56
C VAL A 91 -2.72 -4.30 -3.42
N ILE A 92 -4.04 -4.37 -3.55
CA ILE A 92 -4.87 -3.42 -4.30
C ILE A 92 -5.61 -2.56 -3.27
N TYR A 93 -5.36 -1.26 -3.30
CA TYR A 93 -5.75 -0.34 -2.24
C TYR A 93 -6.18 1.03 -2.75
N ARG A 94 -6.84 1.80 -1.89
CA ARG A 94 -7.17 3.20 -2.11
C ARG A 94 -6.75 4.03 -0.90
N THR A 95 -6.37 5.27 -1.15
CA THR A 95 -6.03 6.26 -0.10
C THR A 95 -7.02 7.42 -0.06
N ASP A 96 -7.95 7.48 -1.01
CA ASP A 96 -9.01 8.49 -1.11
C ASP A 96 -10.34 7.79 -1.48
N GLU A 97 -11.42 8.17 -0.79
CA GLU A 97 -12.77 7.66 -1.03
C GLU A 97 -13.33 8.14 -2.37
N LYS A 98 -12.84 9.28 -2.89
CA LYS A 98 -13.23 9.82 -4.20
C LYS A 98 -12.48 9.17 -5.36
N ALA A 99 -11.46 8.34 -5.09
CA ALA A 99 -10.69 7.69 -6.13
C ALA A 99 -11.55 6.64 -6.86
N THR A 100 -11.77 6.86 -8.16
CA THR A 100 -12.56 5.97 -9.03
C THR A 100 -11.83 4.69 -9.43
N LYS A 101 -10.50 4.65 -9.28
CA LYS A 101 -9.67 3.48 -9.56
C LYS A 101 -8.76 3.15 -8.37
N PRO A 102 -8.63 1.88 -7.98
CA PRO A 102 -7.68 1.50 -6.97
C PRO A 102 -6.24 1.53 -7.50
N SER A 103 -5.31 1.78 -6.59
CA SER A 103 -3.87 1.62 -6.81
C SER A 103 -3.44 0.20 -6.42
N HIS A 104 -2.23 -0.19 -6.83
CA HIS A 104 -1.65 -1.47 -6.49
C HIS A 104 -0.17 -1.34 -6.17
N THR A 105 0.35 -2.23 -5.35
CA THR A 105 1.77 -2.28 -5.02
C THR A 105 2.57 -2.93 -6.14
N GLY A 106 3.81 -2.49 -6.36
CA GLY A 106 4.74 -3.15 -7.28
C GLY A 106 5.27 -4.49 -6.74
N THR A 107 6.14 -5.13 -7.52
CA THR A 107 6.74 -6.45 -7.21
C THR A 107 8.27 -6.41 -7.03
N ASP A 108 8.97 -5.48 -7.68
CA ASP A 108 10.44 -5.35 -7.56
C ASP A 108 10.86 -4.82 -6.18
N LYS A 109 11.52 -5.68 -5.39
CA LYS A 109 12.03 -5.39 -4.03
C LYS A 109 10.96 -4.76 -3.14
N VAL A 110 9.71 -5.19 -3.31
CA VAL A 110 8.55 -4.75 -2.55
C VAL A 110 8.05 -5.89 -1.67
N GLU A 111 7.88 -5.63 -0.39
CA GLU A 111 7.28 -6.54 0.57
C GLU A 111 5.98 -5.94 1.10
N ASN A 112 4.91 -6.74 1.14
CA ASN A 112 3.60 -6.28 1.60
C ASN A 112 3.17 -7.07 2.83
N LYS A 113 2.90 -6.37 3.92
CA LYS A 113 2.44 -6.92 5.19
C LYS A 113 1.05 -6.39 5.50
N ILE A 114 0.12 -7.29 5.74
CA ILE A 114 -1.24 -6.97 6.17
C ILE A 114 -1.32 -7.29 7.65
N ILE A 115 -1.63 -6.28 8.47
CA ILE A 115 -1.64 -6.37 9.92
C ILE A 115 -3.04 -6.01 10.40
N THR A 116 -3.71 -6.94 11.07
CA THR A 116 -5.00 -6.68 11.69
C THR A 116 -4.82 -5.88 12.98
N ILE A 117 -5.57 -4.79 13.14
CA ILE A 117 -5.48 -3.88 14.29
C ILE A 117 -6.80 -3.78 15.07
N ASN A 118 -6.71 -3.45 16.36
CA ASN A 118 -7.84 -3.19 17.25
C ASN A 118 -8.38 -1.74 17.17
N SER A 119 -8.04 -0.99 16.12
CA SER A 119 -8.57 0.36 15.86
C SER A 119 -9.43 0.34 14.60
N ASP A 120 -10.37 1.28 14.53
CA ASP A 120 -11.25 1.59 13.41
C ASP A 120 -10.56 2.31 12.24
N LYS A 121 -9.38 2.92 12.48
CA LYS A 121 -8.65 3.73 11.50
C LYS A 121 -7.65 2.90 10.71
N ALA A 122 -8.05 2.50 9.51
CA ALA A 122 -7.15 1.87 8.56
C ALA A 122 -6.08 2.84 8.05
N LYS A 123 -4.84 2.37 7.91
CA LYS A 123 -3.72 3.16 7.38
C LYS A 123 -2.72 2.33 6.59
N LEU A 124 -2.07 2.98 5.64
CA LEU A 124 -0.94 2.45 4.89
C LEU A 124 0.32 3.17 5.35
N VAL A 125 1.29 2.42 5.88
CA VAL A 125 2.64 2.92 6.16
C VAL A 125 3.61 2.32 5.16
N THR A 126 4.27 3.17 4.38
CA THR A 126 5.27 2.76 3.40
C THR A 126 6.66 3.10 3.93
N LYS A 127 7.50 2.08 4.08
CA LYS A 127 8.89 2.20 4.52
C LYS A 127 9.81 1.96 3.32
N THR A 128 10.49 3.00 2.86
CA THR A 128 11.46 2.90 1.77
C THR A 128 12.87 2.98 2.33
N VAL A 129 13.65 1.92 2.13
CA VAL A 129 15.07 1.87 2.49
C VAL A 129 15.89 2.26 1.27
N LYS A 130 16.77 3.25 1.41
CA LYS A 130 17.67 3.72 0.36
C LYS A 130 19.11 3.70 0.85
N TYR A 131 20.06 3.48 -0.05
CA TYR A 131 21.44 3.87 0.21
C TYR A 131 21.57 5.37 0.04
N GLU A 132 22.08 6.06 1.07
CA GLU A 132 22.36 7.49 1.05
C GLU A 132 23.77 7.75 1.55
N TYR A 133 24.37 8.84 1.07
CA TYR A 133 25.71 9.22 1.50
C TYR A 133 25.76 9.54 2.99
N ASN A 134 26.69 8.91 3.69
CA ASN A 134 26.85 9.07 5.13
C ASN A 134 27.49 10.41 5.54
N SER A 135 27.98 11.20 4.58
CA SER A 135 28.60 12.50 4.81
C SER A 135 28.49 13.39 3.57
N SER A 136 28.56 14.71 3.79
CA SER A 136 28.63 15.71 2.70
C SER A 136 29.88 15.53 1.83
N ALA A 137 31.00 15.11 2.41
CA ALA A 137 32.25 14.83 1.69
C ALA A 137 32.07 13.68 0.70
N ASN A 138 31.51 12.55 1.14
CA ASN A 138 31.24 11.41 0.24
C ASN A 138 30.23 11.79 -0.85
N ARG A 139 29.21 12.59 -0.51
CA ARG A 139 28.27 13.12 -1.50
C ARG A 139 28.93 14.02 -2.54
N LEU A 140 29.86 14.89 -2.14
CA LEU A 140 30.62 15.76 -3.06
C LEU A 140 31.48 14.92 -4.03
N TRP A 141 32.20 13.94 -3.49
CA TRP A 141 33.08 13.09 -4.26
C TRP A 141 32.30 12.22 -5.24
N PHE A 142 31.33 11.44 -4.75
CA PHE A 142 30.70 10.37 -5.49
C PHE A 142 29.31 10.70 -6.02
N GLY A 143 28.65 11.78 -5.59
CA GLY A 143 27.25 12.07 -5.90
C GLY A 143 26.92 12.32 -7.38
N LEU A 144 27.92 12.45 -8.25
CA LEU A 144 27.75 12.43 -9.71
C LEU A 144 27.88 11.01 -10.29
N ALA A 145 28.73 10.17 -9.70
CA ALA A 145 28.94 8.79 -10.13
C ALA A 145 27.76 7.90 -9.71
N GLN A 146 27.27 8.06 -8.48
CA GLN A 146 26.13 7.29 -7.96
C GLN A 146 25.16 8.19 -7.20
N LYS A 147 23.88 8.05 -7.55
CA LYS A 147 22.77 8.67 -6.83
C LYS A 147 22.27 7.73 -5.73
N PRO A 148 21.59 8.26 -4.69
CA PRO A 148 20.87 7.42 -3.74
C PRO A 148 19.98 6.38 -4.43
N THR A 149 20.15 5.11 -4.09
CA THR A 149 19.45 4.00 -4.74
C THR A 149 18.50 3.31 -3.78
N ARG A 150 17.37 2.84 -4.28
CA ARG A 150 16.37 2.10 -3.49
C ARG A 150 16.86 0.68 -3.22
N VAL A 151 16.89 0.30 -1.94
CA VAL A 151 17.19 -1.07 -1.49
C VAL A 151 15.93 -1.90 -1.49
N LYS A 152 14.87 -1.41 -0.83
CA LYS A 152 13.57 -2.09 -0.78
C LYS A 152 12.47 -1.14 -0.33
N THR A 153 11.24 -1.54 -0.59
CA THR A 153 10.04 -0.89 -0.06
C THR A 153 9.23 -1.92 0.72
N ILE A 154 8.82 -1.59 1.93
CA ILE A 154 7.92 -2.42 2.74
C ILE A 154 6.63 -1.63 2.97
N ASN A 155 5.50 -2.18 2.56
CA ASN A 155 4.19 -1.60 2.82
C ASN A 155 3.52 -2.35 3.97
N TYR A 156 3.14 -1.61 5.00
CA TYR A 156 2.35 -2.09 6.13
C TYR A 156 0.92 -1.59 5.98
N PHE A 157 0.02 -2.50 5.66
CA PHE A 157 -1.42 -2.26 5.61
C PHE A 157 -2.00 -2.60 6.98
N TYR A 158 -2.27 -1.58 7.78
CA TYR A 158 -2.94 -1.75 9.07
C TYR A 158 -4.45 -1.69 8.84
N VAL A 159 -5.11 -2.82 9.07
CA VAL A 159 -6.51 -3.06 8.68
C VAL A 159 -7.34 -3.38 9.93
N PRO A 160 -8.44 -2.67 10.20
CA PRO A 160 -9.35 -2.97 11.30
C PRO A 160 -9.89 -4.40 11.25
N LYS A 161 -10.15 -5.02 12.41
CA LYS A 161 -10.82 -6.33 12.50
C LYS A 161 -12.18 -6.40 11.78
N SER A 162 -12.85 -5.26 11.62
CA SER A 162 -14.13 -5.14 10.92
C SER A 162 -14.01 -5.22 9.40
N TRP A 163 -12.80 -5.07 8.84
CA TRP A 163 -12.58 -5.16 7.41
C TRP A 163 -12.34 -6.60 6.99
N MET A 164 -12.77 -6.93 5.78
CA MET A 164 -12.37 -8.18 5.13
C MET A 164 -11.04 -8.00 4.40
N THR A 165 -10.16 -8.98 4.50
CA THR A 165 -8.94 -9.03 3.67
C THR A 165 -9.09 -10.19 2.70
N LEU A 166 -9.33 -9.91 1.43
CA LEU A 166 -9.74 -10.91 0.45
C LEU A 166 -8.75 -11.00 -0.72
N THR A 167 -8.61 -12.19 -1.28
CA THR A 167 -8.00 -12.33 -2.60
C THR A 167 -8.93 -11.76 -3.68
N VAL A 168 -8.38 -11.44 -4.86
CA VAL A 168 -9.21 -11.00 -6.00
C VAL A 168 -10.25 -12.07 -6.37
N ASN A 169 -9.90 -13.35 -6.31
CA ASN A 169 -10.84 -14.45 -6.57
C ASN A 169 -11.96 -14.51 -5.52
N GLN A 170 -11.61 -14.41 -4.23
CA GLN A 170 -12.57 -14.35 -3.14
C GLN A 170 -13.54 -13.17 -3.29
N ALA A 171 -13.03 -11.99 -3.65
CA ALA A 171 -13.86 -10.81 -3.88
C ALA A 171 -14.83 -10.98 -5.07
N LYS A 172 -14.42 -11.68 -6.14
CA LYS A 172 -15.30 -12.00 -7.28
C LYS A 172 -16.42 -12.98 -6.91
N GLN A 173 -16.16 -13.94 -6.02
CA GLN A 173 -17.14 -14.94 -5.58
C GLN A 173 -18.06 -14.45 -4.46
N LEU A 174 -17.68 -13.38 -3.77
CA LEU A 174 -18.41 -12.82 -2.64
C LEU A 174 -19.90 -12.54 -2.94
N PRO A 175 -20.31 -11.91 -4.07
CA PRO A 175 -21.73 -11.70 -4.37
C PRO A 175 -22.53 -12.99 -4.49
N THR A 176 -21.95 -14.03 -5.11
CA THR A 176 -22.57 -15.36 -5.25
C THR A 176 -22.74 -16.03 -3.90
N ILE A 177 -21.70 -16.02 -3.06
CA ILE A 177 -21.74 -16.59 -1.71
C ILE A 177 -22.80 -15.88 -0.85
N ILE A 178 -22.87 -14.55 -0.91
CA ILE A 178 -23.90 -13.79 -0.19
C ILE A 178 -25.30 -14.19 -0.67
N LYS A 179 -25.50 -14.35 -1.99
CA LYS A 179 -26.79 -14.76 -2.56
C LYS A 179 -27.18 -16.18 -2.13
N GLU A 180 -26.24 -17.12 -2.13
CA GLU A 180 -26.47 -18.50 -1.66
C GLU A 180 -26.90 -18.52 -0.19
N ILE A 181 -26.14 -17.87 0.70
CA ILE A 181 -26.46 -17.85 2.14
C ILE A 181 -27.80 -17.14 2.37
N SER A 182 -28.05 -16.02 1.69
CA SER A 182 -29.30 -15.25 1.83
C SER A 182 -30.52 -15.99 1.26
N GLY A 183 -30.36 -16.74 0.16
CA GLY A 183 -31.42 -17.50 -0.50
C GLY A 183 -31.77 -18.81 0.21
N SER A 184 -30.85 -19.36 1.00
CA SER A 184 -31.05 -20.60 1.77
C SER A 184 -31.77 -20.37 3.11
N ASN A 185 -31.91 -19.13 3.55
CA ASN A 185 -32.30 -18.79 4.91
C ASN A 185 -33.73 -18.23 4.97
N THR A 186 -34.72 -19.06 4.62
CA THR A 186 -36.17 -18.74 4.69
C THR A 186 -36.61 -18.31 6.09
N ALA A 187 -35.99 -18.83 7.14
CA ALA A 187 -36.24 -18.44 8.53
C ALA A 187 -35.78 -17.00 8.84
N ALA A 188 -34.61 -16.60 8.31
CA ALA A 188 -34.10 -15.23 8.48
C ALA A 188 -34.97 -14.20 7.73
N GLN A 189 -35.49 -14.57 6.55
CA GLN A 189 -36.44 -13.74 5.80
C GLN A 189 -37.76 -13.55 6.55
N ALA A 190 -38.30 -14.61 7.15
CA ALA A 190 -39.53 -14.56 7.95
C ALA A 190 -39.35 -13.76 9.25
N GLN A 191 -38.25 -13.96 9.98
CA GLN A 191 -37.92 -13.16 11.17
C GLN A 191 -37.70 -11.69 10.85
N MET A 192 -37.05 -11.37 9.72
CA MET A 192 -36.83 -9.99 9.30
C MET A 192 -38.15 -9.29 8.97
N LYS A 193 -39.14 -10.00 8.38
CA LYS A 193 -40.48 -9.45 8.11
C LYS A 193 -41.24 -9.14 9.41
N MET A 194 -41.26 -10.06 10.38
CA MET A 194 -41.90 -9.82 11.67
C MET A 194 -41.23 -8.69 12.47
N ALA A 195 -39.89 -8.63 12.48
CA ALA A 195 -39.15 -7.56 13.13
C ALA A 195 -39.39 -6.20 12.45
N ALA A 196 -39.54 -6.17 11.13
CA ALA A 196 -39.90 -4.95 10.39
C ALA A 196 -41.29 -4.44 10.79
N GLU A 197 -42.28 -5.33 10.86
CA GLU A 197 -43.65 -4.99 11.25
C GLU A 197 -43.70 -4.43 12.67
N GLN A 198 -43.01 -5.06 13.63
CA GLN A 198 -42.93 -4.58 15.01
C GLN A 198 -42.20 -3.23 15.13
N TYR A 199 -41.07 -3.04 14.43
CA TYR A 199 -40.31 -1.79 14.46
C TYR A 199 -41.10 -0.63 13.84
N VAL A 200 -41.74 -0.85 12.69
CA VAL A 200 -42.58 0.16 12.03
C VAL A 200 -43.78 0.51 12.91
N GLN A 201 -44.45 -0.48 13.52
CA GLN A 201 -45.57 -0.21 14.44
C GLN A 201 -45.14 0.60 15.66
N ALA A 202 -43.99 0.29 16.28
CA ALA A 202 -43.47 1.03 17.42
C ALA A 202 -43.16 2.49 17.07
N GLN A 203 -42.52 2.74 15.93
CA GLN A 203 -42.15 4.08 15.47
C GLN A 203 -43.37 4.90 15.04
N VAL A 204 -44.36 4.29 14.40
CA VAL A 204 -45.63 4.96 14.05
C VAL A 204 -46.42 5.30 15.32
N LYS A 205 -46.50 4.39 16.30
CA LYS A 205 -47.15 4.65 17.60
C LYS A 205 -46.46 5.78 18.37
N ALA A 206 -45.12 5.78 18.40
CA ALA A 206 -44.34 6.85 19.02
C ALA A 206 -44.55 8.21 18.33
N ALA A 207 -44.64 8.23 16.99
CA ALA A 207 -44.91 9.45 16.23
C ALA A 207 -46.35 9.95 16.42
N MET A 208 -47.34 9.05 16.51
CA MET A 208 -48.74 9.43 16.78
C MET A 208 -48.94 9.98 18.21
N MET A 209 -48.20 9.47 19.20
CA MET A 209 -48.22 10.05 20.56
C MET A 209 -47.60 11.46 20.61
N LYS A 210 -46.59 11.74 19.77
CA LYS A 210 -45.95 13.06 19.69
C LYS A 210 -46.71 14.05 18.81
N ASN A 211 -47.48 13.56 17.84
CA ASN A 211 -48.29 14.39 16.95
C ASN A 211 -49.67 13.74 16.70
N PRO A 212 -50.66 14.01 17.57
CA PRO A 212 -52.00 13.42 17.48
C PRO A 212 -52.80 13.85 16.23
N LYS A 213 -52.39 14.93 15.54
CA LYS A 213 -53.03 15.47 14.33
C LYS A 213 -52.34 15.06 13.03
N MET A 214 -51.46 14.06 13.08
CA MET A 214 -50.70 13.60 11.90
C MET A 214 -51.65 13.14 10.79
N THR A 215 -51.51 13.70 9.58
CA THR A 215 -52.39 13.37 8.46
C THR A 215 -52.03 12.01 7.85
N SER A 216 -52.97 11.40 7.13
CA SER A 216 -52.75 10.12 6.44
C SER A 216 -51.58 10.16 5.45
N ALA A 217 -51.30 11.33 4.86
CA ALA A 217 -50.13 11.53 3.99
C ALA A 217 -48.81 11.50 4.78
N GLN A 218 -48.78 12.10 5.96
CA GLN A 218 -47.61 12.09 6.85
C GLN A 218 -47.35 10.70 7.43
N GLN A 219 -48.40 9.95 7.75
CA GLN A 219 -48.30 8.54 8.17
C GLN A 219 -47.66 7.66 7.07
N LYS A 220 -48.12 7.80 5.82
CA LYS A 220 -47.53 7.05 4.68
C LYS A 220 -46.06 7.42 4.43
N ALA A 221 -45.71 8.70 4.51
CA ALA A 221 -44.34 9.16 4.35
C ALA A 221 -43.43 8.63 5.48
N LEU A 222 -43.93 8.61 6.72
CA LEU A 222 -43.22 8.09 7.88
C LEU A 222 -42.99 6.57 7.76
N VAL A 223 -44.01 5.80 7.41
CA VAL A 223 -43.87 4.36 7.17
C VAL A 223 -42.81 4.09 6.10
N LYS A 224 -42.85 4.81 4.97
CA LYS A 224 -41.85 4.65 3.91
C LYS A 224 -40.43 4.93 4.40
N LYS A 225 -40.23 6.01 5.17
CA LYS A 225 -38.93 6.39 5.73
C LYS A 225 -38.42 5.36 6.74
N VAL A 226 -39.26 4.98 7.70
CA VAL A 226 -38.90 4.03 8.77
C VAL A 226 -38.66 2.62 8.22
N THR A 227 -39.44 2.18 7.24
CA THR A 227 -39.21 0.90 6.55
C THR A 227 -37.88 0.92 5.79
N ALA A 228 -37.55 2.02 5.13
CA ALA A 228 -36.25 2.16 4.45
C ALA A 228 -35.08 2.13 5.44
N GLU A 229 -35.17 2.86 6.56
CA GLU A 229 -34.18 2.86 7.64
C GLU A 229 -34.03 1.46 8.27
N PHE A 230 -35.14 0.78 8.54
CA PHE A 230 -35.12 -0.59 9.07
C PHE A 230 -34.49 -1.56 8.08
N THR A 231 -34.87 -1.48 6.80
CA THR A 231 -34.33 -2.36 5.76
C THR A 231 -32.82 -2.18 5.63
N GLN A 232 -32.34 -0.93 5.67
CA GLN A 232 -30.91 -0.62 5.62
C GLN A 232 -30.15 -1.16 6.84
N LYS A 233 -30.72 -1.01 8.04
CA LYS A 233 -30.13 -1.50 9.31
C LYS A 233 -30.18 -3.03 9.42
N ALA A 234 -31.27 -3.65 8.98
CA ALA A 234 -31.46 -5.08 9.03
C ALA A 234 -30.56 -5.79 8.00
N GLN A 235 -30.33 -5.19 6.83
CA GLN A 235 -29.35 -5.69 5.86
C GLN A 235 -27.91 -5.66 6.41
N SER A 236 -27.52 -4.62 7.14
CA SER A 236 -26.18 -4.57 7.74
C SER A 236 -26.02 -5.55 8.90
N GLU A 237 -27.04 -5.71 9.75
CA GLU A 237 -27.02 -6.66 10.86
C GLU A 237 -27.07 -8.12 10.38
N SER A 238 -27.86 -8.42 9.34
CA SER A 238 -27.92 -9.76 8.75
C SER A 238 -26.58 -10.13 8.09
N LEU A 239 -25.96 -9.20 7.34
CA LEU A 239 -24.60 -9.37 6.80
C LEU A 239 -23.58 -9.66 7.92
N GLN A 240 -23.72 -9.00 9.08
CA GLN A 240 -22.84 -9.24 10.22
C GLN A 240 -23.04 -10.63 10.84
N LYS A 241 -24.30 -11.09 10.96
CA LYS A 241 -24.62 -12.45 11.45
C LYS A 241 -24.18 -13.55 10.49
N MET A 242 -24.24 -13.30 9.18
CA MET A 242 -23.78 -14.22 8.13
C MET A 242 -22.25 -14.21 7.95
N MET A 243 -21.55 -13.22 8.51
CA MET A 243 -20.10 -13.04 8.32
C MET A 243 -19.24 -14.29 8.65
N PRO A 244 -19.52 -15.08 9.71
CA PRO A 244 -18.78 -16.31 9.98
C PRO A 244 -18.90 -17.33 8.83
N GLU A 245 -20.12 -17.54 8.31
CA GLU A 245 -20.38 -18.48 7.23
C GLU A 245 -19.84 -17.98 5.88
N ILE A 246 -19.95 -16.66 5.63
CA ILE A 246 -19.30 -16.00 4.49
C ILE A 246 -17.79 -16.25 4.53
N LYS A 247 -17.14 -16.02 5.68
CA LYS A 247 -15.69 -16.27 5.85
C LYS A 247 -15.34 -17.75 5.64
N GLN A 248 -16.17 -18.66 6.11
CA GLN A 248 -15.99 -20.10 5.91
C GLN A 248 -16.06 -20.47 4.42
N LYS A 249 -17.09 -20.06 3.68
CA LYS A 249 -17.20 -20.31 2.22
C LYS A 249 -16.06 -19.65 1.44
N LEU A 250 -15.67 -18.42 1.78
CA LEU A 250 -14.54 -17.75 1.14
C LEU A 250 -13.19 -18.46 1.36
N SER A 251 -13.00 -19.16 2.49
CA SER A 251 -11.79 -19.95 2.74
C SER A 251 -11.63 -21.15 1.79
N GLN A 252 -12.73 -21.57 1.14
CA GLN A 252 -12.73 -22.65 0.16
C GLN A 252 -12.47 -22.15 -1.28
N VAL A 253 -12.52 -20.83 -1.50
CA VAL A 253 -12.23 -20.22 -2.79
C VAL A 253 -10.72 -20.18 -3.01
N LYS A 254 -10.26 -20.87 -4.06
CA LYS A 254 -8.86 -20.93 -4.47
C LYS A 254 -8.38 -19.64 -5.15
#